data_AF-A0A5W2M3H4-F1
#
_entry.id   AF-A0A5W2M3H4-F1
#
_cell.length_a   1.000
_cell.length_b   1.000
_cell.length_c   1.000
_cell.angle_alpha   90.00
_cell.angle_beta   90.00
_cell.angle_gamma   90.00
#
_symmetry.space_group_name_H-M   'P 1'
#
loop_
_entity.id
_entity.type
_entity.pdbx_description
1 polymer ?
#
loop_
_entity_poly.entity_id
_entity_poly.type
_entity_poly.pdbx_seq_one_letter_code
_entity_poly.pdbx_strand_id
1 'polypeptide(L)'
;MSTSDNMVRVDALSFSFSISYMRDLSKWYEFSRASGYNGVLPEFPVPPSQTDFRTGLTLSSDVYQRLLDDYHQAYYNAAYQRIFLFFDRVFGLAVGPVRSRGMHGYTHSCRLFSPDGQHECGWLMFGGTNQKDTAHVQLSG
;
A
#
# COMPACT_ATOMS: atom_id res chain seq x y z
N MET A 1 13.00 17.82 35.34
CA MET A 1 13.44 16.73 34.45
C MET A 1 13.93 17.36 33.17
N SER A 2 15.24 17.27 32.90
CA SER A 2 15.88 17.80 31.69
C SER A 2 15.48 16.92 30.51
N THR A 3 14.69 17.46 29.59
CA THR A 3 14.44 16.84 28.28
C THR A 3 15.71 16.98 27.47
N SER A 4 16.33 15.83 27.17
CA SER A 4 17.53 15.61 26.36
C SER A 4 17.88 16.72 25.36
N ASP A 5 19.07 17.32 25.52
CA ASP A 5 19.67 18.35 24.65
C ASP A 5 19.95 17.91 23.19
N ASN A 6 19.53 16.71 22.78
CA ASN A 6 19.71 16.17 21.43
C ASN A 6 18.37 15.77 20.78
N MET A 7 17.37 16.65 20.82
CA MET A 7 16.12 16.41 20.09
C MET A 7 16.34 16.70 18.60
N VAL A 8 16.44 15.64 17.80
CA VAL A 8 16.47 15.76 16.33
C VAL A 8 15.08 16.14 15.85
N ARG A 9 14.95 17.34 15.28
CA ARG A 9 13.75 17.78 14.55
C ARG A 9 13.91 17.37 13.09
N VAL A 10 12.91 16.69 12.56
CA VAL A 10 12.88 16.27 11.16
C VAL A 10 11.89 17.18 10.44
N ASP A 11 12.41 18.10 9.63
CA ASP A 11 11.58 19.06 8.87
C ASP A 11 10.98 18.45 7.61
N ALA A 12 11.60 17.39 7.08
CA ALA A 12 11.08 16.63 5.96
C ALA A 12 11.60 15.18 5.98
N LEU A 13 10.72 14.23 5.68
CA LEU A 13 11.07 12.82 5.50
C LEU A 13 10.44 12.32 4.19
N SER A 14 11.24 11.74 3.31
CA SER A 14 10.74 11.16 2.07
C SER A 14 11.41 9.83 1.79
N PHE A 15 10.62 8.84 1.40
CA PHE A 15 11.08 7.50 1.11
C PHE A 15 10.15 6.80 0.12
N SER A 16 10.69 5.76 -0.52
CA SER A 16 9.92 4.88 -1.40
C SER A 16 10.06 3.45 -0.93
N PHE A 17 9.05 2.64 -1.17
CA PHE A 17 9.07 1.22 -0.87
C PHE A 17 8.31 0.43 -1.93
N SER A 18 8.65 -0.86 -2.08
CA SER A 18 7.88 -1.73 -2.97
C SER A 18 6.54 -2.06 -2.35
N ILE A 19 5.46 -1.93 -3.12
CA ILE A 19 4.13 -2.31 -2.64
C ILE A 19 4.02 -3.82 -2.38
N SER A 20 4.92 -4.64 -2.96
CA SER A 20 4.95 -6.07 -2.72
C SER A 20 5.17 -6.43 -1.26
N TYR A 21 5.82 -5.56 -0.48
CA TYR A 21 5.98 -5.73 0.97
C TYR A 21 4.64 -5.75 1.73
N MET A 22 3.56 -5.21 1.13
CA MET A 22 2.22 -5.29 1.71
C MET A 22 1.65 -6.71 1.67
N ARG A 23 2.20 -7.56 0.81
CA ARG A 23 1.92 -9.01 0.82
C ARG A 23 2.45 -9.65 2.09
N ASP A 24 3.65 -9.27 2.52
CA ASP A 24 4.33 -9.87 3.67
C ASP A 24 3.83 -9.34 5.02
N LEU A 25 3.09 -8.23 5.03
CA LEU A 25 2.19 -7.88 6.16
C LEU A 25 1.16 -8.99 6.46
N SER A 26 1.03 -10.02 5.61
CA SER A 26 0.23 -11.22 5.87
C SER A 26 0.70 -12.08 7.06
N LYS A 27 1.87 -11.81 7.66
CA LYS A 27 2.21 -12.33 8.99
C LYS A 27 1.38 -11.62 10.07
N TRP A 28 0.10 -11.95 10.07
CA TRP A 28 -0.99 -11.40 10.88
C TRP A 28 -0.66 -11.21 12.37
N TYR A 29 0.13 -12.09 12.98
CA TYR A 29 0.47 -12.01 14.41
C TYR A 29 1.42 -10.87 14.76
N GLU A 30 2.30 -10.45 13.85
CA GLU A 30 3.20 -9.31 14.07
C GLU A 30 2.43 -8.01 13.87
N PHE A 31 1.60 -7.96 12.82
CA PHE A 31 0.77 -6.80 12.53
C PHE A 31 -0.30 -6.55 13.58
N SER A 32 -1.10 -7.55 13.98
CA SER A 32 -2.19 -7.37 14.96
C SER A 32 -1.68 -6.87 16.31
N ARG A 33 -0.54 -7.38 16.79
CA ARG A 33 0.08 -6.92 18.05
C ARG A 33 0.57 -5.47 17.96
N ALA A 34 1.20 -5.09 16.85
CA ALA A 34 1.74 -3.75 16.67
C ALA A 34 0.66 -2.70 16.35
N SER A 35 -0.36 -3.10 15.59
CA SER A 35 -1.37 -2.20 14.99
C SER A 35 -2.66 -2.10 15.82
N GLY A 36 -2.92 -3.07 16.70
CA GLY A 36 -4.19 -3.22 17.42
C GLY A 36 -5.39 -3.50 16.52
N TYR A 37 -5.18 -3.72 15.21
CA TYR A 37 -6.24 -3.98 14.24
C TYR A 37 -6.70 -5.44 14.32
N ASN A 38 -7.97 -5.62 14.68
CA ASN A 38 -8.62 -6.94 14.82
C ASN A 38 -9.54 -7.30 13.63
N GLY A 39 -9.53 -6.51 12.55
CA GLY A 39 -10.33 -6.75 11.35
C GLY A 39 -9.65 -7.69 10.35
N VAL A 40 -10.34 -8.03 9.26
CA VAL A 40 -9.77 -8.91 8.22
C VAL A 40 -8.90 -8.10 7.26
N LEU A 41 -7.65 -8.53 7.07
CA LEU A 41 -6.80 -7.93 6.04
C LEU A 41 -7.27 -8.35 4.64
N PRO A 42 -7.29 -7.44 3.65
CA PRO A 42 -7.59 -7.78 2.26
C PRO A 42 -6.72 -8.94 1.79
N GLU A 43 -7.31 -10.05 1.34
CA GLU A 43 -6.54 -11.20 0.87
C GLU A 43 -5.87 -10.91 -0.48
N PHE A 44 -4.68 -11.45 -0.67
CA PHE A 44 -4.03 -11.39 -1.98
C PHE A 44 -4.61 -12.49 -2.88
N PRO A 45 -4.94 -12.16 -4.14
CA PRO A 45 -5.42 -13.17 -5.08
C PRO A 45 -4.33 -14.22 -5.34
N VAL A 46 -4.77 -15.41 -5.73
CA VAL A 46 -3.87 -16.47 -6.18
C VAL A 46 -3.53 -16.21 -7.66
N PRO A 47 -2.24 -16.30 -8.06
CA PRO A 47 -1.87 -16.21 -9.47
C PRO A 47 -2.62 -17.24 -10.32
N PRO A 48 -3.10 -16.87 -11.51
CA PRO A 48 -3.82 -17.81 -12.37
C PRO A 48 -2.88 -18.92 -12.88
N SER A 49 -3.42 -20.12 -13.04
CA SER A 49 -2.71 -21.21 -13.71
C SER A 49 -2.75 -21.03 -15.22
N GLN A 50 -1.68 -21.44 -15.91
CA GLN A 50 -1.68 -21.58 -17.38
C GLN A 50 -2.42 -22.85 -17.84
N THR A 51 -2.77 -23.74 -16.92
CA THR A 51 -3.51 -24.98 -17.22
C THR A 51 -4.89 -24.94 -16.59
N ASP A 52 -5.89 -25.42 -17.35
CA ASP A 52 -7.23 -25.63 -16.85
C ASP A 52 -7.24 -26.83 -15.89
N PHE A 53 -7.67 -26.61 -14.65
CA PHE A 53 -7.74 -27.65 -13.63
C PHE A 53 -8.67 -28.82 -14.00
N ARG A 54 -9.74 -28.55 -14.75
CA ARG A 54 -10.76 -29.57 -15.11
C ARG A 54 -10.29 -30.47 -16.24
N THR A 55 -9.57 -29.90 -17.20
CA THR A 55 -9.18 -30.62 -18.43
C THR A 55 -7.71 -31.00 -18.46
N GLY A 56 -6.86 -30.36 -17.63
CA GLY A 56 -5.41 -30.51 -17.65
C GLY A 56 -4.73 -29.86 -18.86
N LEU A 57 -5.49 -29.20 -19.74
CA LEU A 57 -4.98 -28.61 -20.97
C LEU A 57 -4.49 -27.18 -20.72
N THR A 58 -3.53 -26.74 -21.53
CA THR A 58 -3.07 -25.34 -21.54
C THR A 58 -4.20 -24.42 -21.99
N LEU A 59 -4.39 -23.32 -21.27
CA LEU A 59 -5.33 -22.26 -21.64
C LEU A 59 -4.88 -21.57 -22.93
N SER A 60 -5.84 -21.03 -23.68
CA SER A 60 -5.50 -20.14 -24.79
C SER A 60 -4.86 -18.86 -24.26
N SER A 61 -3.99 -18.24 -25.07
CA SER A 61 -3.28 -17.01 -24.71
C SER A 61 -4.25 -15.90 -24.29
N ASP A 62 -5.36 -15.73 -25.02
CA ASP A 62 -6.34 -14.67 -24.74
C ASP A 62 -7.06 -14.88 -23.39
N VAL A 63 -7.36 -16.12 -23.04
CA VAL A 63 -8.00 -16.45 -21.76
C VAL A 63 -7.02 -16.23 -20.61
N TYR A 64 -5.79 -16.72 -20.75
CA TYR A 64 -4.77 -16.54 -19.73
C TYR A 64 -4.42 -15.07 -19.51
N GLN A 65 -4.35 -14.25 -20.57
CA GLN A 65 -4.08 -12.82 -20.45
C GLN A 65 -5.19 -12.09 -19.68
N ARG A 66 -6.47 -12.40 -19.94
CA ARG A 66 -7.59 -11.82 -19.17
C ARG A 66 -7.51 -12.19 -17.69
N LEU A 67 -7.22 -13.45 -17.38
CA LEU A 67 -7.06 -13.90 -16.00
C LEU A 67 -5.87 -13.20 -15.31
N LEU A 68 -4.78 -12.95 -16.04
CA LEU A 68 -3.66 -12.16 -15.52
C LEU A 68 -4.03 -10.71 -15.24
N ASP A 69 -4.80 -10.08 -16.13
CA ASP A 69 -5.24 -8.69 -15.95
C ASP A 69 -6.16 -8.57 -14.71
N ASP A 70 -7.12 -9.49 -14.57
CA ASP A 70 -7.99 -9.60 -13.40
C ASP A 70 -7.18 -9.82 -12.10
N TYR A 71 -6.19 -10.73 -12.15
CA TYR A 71 -5.27 -10.99 -11.04
C TYR A 71 -4.49 -9.73 -10.66
N HIS A 72 -3.91 -9.01 -11.63
CA HIS A 72 -3.17 -7.78 -11.34
C HIS A 72 -4.06 -6.72 -10.71
N GLN A 73 -5.27 -6.52 -11.24
CA GLN A 73 -6.22 -5.56 -10.67
C GLN A 73 -6.56 -5.90 -9.21
N ALA A 74 -6.89 -7.18 -8.93
CA ALA A 74 -7.17 -7.64 -7.58
C ALA A 74 -5.95 -7.51 -6.65
N TYR A 75 -4.75 -7.81 -7.16
CA TYR A 75 -3.49 -7.72 -6.43
C TYR A 75 -3.20 -6.27 -5.99
N TYR A 76 -3.27 -5.32 -6.92
CA TYR A 76 -3.00 -3.92 -6.62
C TYR A 76 -4.07 -3.33 -5.68
N ASN A 77 -5.35 -3.73 -5.83
CA ASN A 77 -6.40 -3.32 -4.91
C ASN A 77 -6.12 -3.79 -3.46
N ALA A 78 -5.78 -5.07 -3.29
CA ALA A 78 -5.42 -5.62 -1.98
C ALA A 78 -4.19 -4.93 -1.38
N ALA A 79 -3.17 -4.67 -2.21
CA ALA A 79 -1.97 -3.95 -1.79
C ALA A 79 -2.30 -2.53 -1.30
N TYR A 80 -3.06 -1.75 -2.07
CA TYR A 80 -3.38 -0.36 -1.71
C TYR A 80 -4.22 -0.25 -0.45
N GLN A 81 -5.21 -1.14 -0.26
CA GLN A 81 -5.99 -1.18 0.98
C GLN A 81 -5.10 -1.46 2.20
N ARG A 82 -4.13 -2.37 2.07
CA ARG A 82 -3.17 -2.66 3.14
C ARG A 82 -2.19 -1.53 3.39
N ILE A 83 -1.76 -0.78 2.36
CA ILE A 83 -0.96 0.43 2.55
C ILE A 83 -1.72 1.41 3.45
N PHE A 84 -3.02 1.63 3.21
CA PHE A 84 -3.79 2.57 4.03
C PHE A 84 -3.90 2.11 5.49
N LEU A 85 -4.14 0.82 5.71
CA LEU A 85 -4.13 0.24 7.06
C LEU A 85 -2.76 0.37 7.73
N PHE A 86 -1.66 0.20 6.99
CA PHE A 86 -0.32 0.36 7.53
C PHE A 86 -0.06 1.80 7.99
N PHE A 87 -0.41 2.80 7.17
CA PHE A 87 -0.26 4.20 7.57
C PHE A 87 -1.13 4.58 8.76
N ASP A 88 -2.40 4.15 8.76
CA ASP A 88 -3.34 4.43 9.84
C ASP A 88 -2.89 3.77 11.17
N ARG A 89 -2.52 2.49 11.12
CA ARG A 89 -2.36 1.67 12.34
C ARG A 89 -0.93 1.49 12.82
N VAL A 90 0.05 1.55 11.93
CA VAL A 90 1.47 1.38 12.29
C VAL A 90 2.19 2.71 12.29
N PHE A 91 1.97 3.52 11.25
CA PHE A 91 2.60 4.83 11.14
C PHE A 91 1.88 5.91 11.97
N GLY A 92 0.62 5.68 12.34
CA GLY A 92 -0.19 6.61 13.14
C GLY A 92 -0.61 7.86 12.35
N LEU A 93 -0.75 7.75 11.04
CA LEU A 93 -1.19 8.85 10.17
C LEU A 93 -2.54 8.52 9.54
N ALA A 94 -3.49 9.43 9.67
CA ALA A 94 -4.78 9.29 9.01
C ALA A 94 -4.60 9.48 7.49
N VAL A 95 -5.15 8.55 6.71
CA VAL A 95 -5.04 8.57 5.25
C VAL A 95 -6.29 9.22 4.65
N GLY A 96 -6.09 10.30 3.91
CA GLY A 96 -7.15 10.99 3.17
C GLY A 96 -7.67 10.21 1.97
N PRO A 97 -8.74 10.70 1.31
CA PRO A 97 -9.30 10.04 0.15
C PRO A 97 -8.30 9.96 -1.00
N VAL A 98 -8.35 8.86 -1.75
CA VAL A 98 -7.55 8.66 -2.96
C VAL A 98 -7.97 9.67 -4.02
N ARG A 99 -6.98 10.29 -4.67
CA ARG A 99 -7.19 11.24 -5.76
C ARG A 99 -6.56 10.71 -7.03
N SER A 100 -7.27 10.82 -8.15
CA SER A 100 -6.75 10.57 -9.51
C SER A 100 -5.87 11.72 -10.02
N ARG A 101 -5.08 12.30 -9.10
CA ARG A 101 -4.13 13.38 -9.35
C ARG A 101 -2.85 13.02 -8.62
N GLY A 102 -2.06 12.14 -9.20
CA GLY A 102 -0.76 11.78 -8.68
C GLY A 102 0.28 12.89 -8.88
N MET A 103 1.48 12.63 -8.38
CA MET A 103 2.65 13.51 -8.42
C MET A 103 3.87 12.64 -8.73
N HIS A 104 4.98 13.22 -9.20
CA HIS A 104 6.24 12.49 -9.43
C HIS A 104 6.12 11.23 -10.32
N GLY A 105 5.21 11.26 -11.30
CA GLY A 105 4.98 10.14 -12.22
C GLY A 105 3.99 9.09 -11.71
N TYR A 106 3.58 9.15 -10.44
CA TYR A 106 2.53 8.30 -9.92
C TYR A 106 1.15 8.73 -10.43
N THR A 107 0.20 7.79 -10.54
CA THR A 107 -1.18 8.11 -10.99
C THR A 107 -2.09 8.54 -9.85
N HIS A 108 -1.86 8.03 -8.64
CA HIS A 108 -2.70 8.29 -7.47
C HIS A 108 -1.93 9.00 -6.37
N SER A 109 -2.64 9.80 -5.59
CA SER A 109 -2.12 10.35 -4.34
C SER A 109 -3.20 10.46 -3.25
N CYS A 110 -2.78 10.33 -2.00
CA CYS A 110 -3.56 10.60 -0.80
C CYS A 110 -2.83 11.63 0.05
N ARG A 111 -3.58 12.53 0.70
CA ARG A 111 -3.03 13.32 1.81
C ARG A 111 -2.85 12.42 3.02
N LEU A 112 -1.80 12.68 3.78
CA LEU A 112 -1.59 12.11 5.10
C LEU A 112 -1.84 13.20 6.13
N PHE A 113 -2.51 12.84 7.22
CA PHE A 113 -2.87 13.75 8.29
C PHE A 113 -2.39 13.21 9.64
N SER A 114 -2.36 14.10 10.63
CA SER A 114 -2.22 13.72 12.04
C SER A 114 -3.31 12.72 12.45
N PRO A 115 -3.11 11.93 13.54
CA PRO A 115 -4.10 10.94 13.97
C PRO A 115 -5.52 11.48 14.19
N ASP A 116 -5.64 12.75 14.58
CA ASP A 116 -6.91 13.48 14.78
C ASP A 116 -7.49 14.09 13.49
N GLY A 117 -6.78 13.95 12.37
CA GLY A 117 -7.14 14.48 11.05
C GLY A 117 -7.00 15.99 10.89
N GLN A 118 -6.49 16.71 11.89
CA GLN A 118 -6.50 18.18 11.88
C GLN A 118 -5.36 18.81 11.08
N HIS A 119 -4.19 18.16 11.01
CA HIS A 119 -2.99 18.70 10.38
C HIS A 119 -2.59 17.86 9.18
N GLU A 120 -2.34 18.48 8.03
CA GLU A 120 -1.76 17.81 6.87
C GLU A 120 -0.28 17.54 7.15
N CYS A 121 0.11 16.27 7.20
CA CYS A 121 1.47 15.81 7.45
C CYS A 121 2.22 15.48 6.15
N GLY A 122 1.53 15.40 5.01
CA GLY A 122 2.16 15.19 3.71
C GLY A 122 1.34 14.33 2.76
N TRP A 123 2.04 13.49 2.00
CA TRP A 123 1.51 12.79 0.83
C TRP A 123 1.98 11.33 0.75
N LEU A 124 1.05 10.48 0.32
CA LEU A 124 1.31 9.12 -0.16
C LEU A 124 0.98 9.09 -1.66
N MET A 125 1.91 8.63 -2.49
CA MET A 125 1.74 8.49 -3.94
C MET A 125 1.97 7.05 -4.36
N PHE A 126 1.16 6.54 -5.29
CA PHE A 126 1.24 5.16 -5.74
C PHE A 126 0.57 4.96 -7.12
N GLY A 127 0.87 3.83 -7.76
CA GLY A 127 0.34 3.47 -9.07
C GLY A 127 1.00 4.24 -10.22
N GLY A 128 0.66 3.84 -11.45
CA GLY A 128 1.19 4.41 -12.69
C GLY A 128 1.99 3.39 -13.48
N THR A 129 2.06 3.55 -14.80
CA THR A 129 2.61 2.53 -15.70
C THR A 129 4.08 2.20 -15.38
N ASN A 130 4.88 3.23 -15.05
CA ASN A 130 6.31 3.08 -14.75
C ASN A 130 6.60 2.93 -13.25
N GLN A 131 5.62 3.16 -12.38
CA GLN A 131 5.74 3.16 -10.93
C GLN A 131 4.76 2.18 -10.26
N LYS A 132 4.23 1.21 -11.02
CA LYS A 132 3.15 0.32 -10.59
C LYS A 132 3.47 -0.44 -9.30
N ASP A 133 4.74 -0.79 -9.09
CA ASP A 133 5.18 -1.64 -7.97
C ASP A 133 5.83 -0.85 -6.81
N THR A 134 5.75 0.47 -6.86
CA THR A 134 6.38 1.37 -5.89
C THR A 134 5.33 2.29 -5.28
N ALA A 135 5.44 2.55 -3.97
CA ALA A 135 4.77 3.65 -3.31
C ALA A 135 5.84 4.65 -2.83
N HIS A 136 5.49 5.93 -2.86
CA HIS A 136 6.34 7.01 -2.39
C HIS A 136 5.62 7.83 -1.33
N VAL A 137 6.38 8.26 -0.33
CA VAL A 137 5.88 9.00 0.81
C VAL A 137 6.71 10.26 0.94
N GLN A 138 6.02 11.36 1.21
CA GLN A 138 6.64 12.63 1.55
C GLN A 138 5.91 13.17 2.77
N LEU A 139 6.63 13.33 3.87
CA LEU A 139 6.17 13.94 5.10
C LEU A 139 6.87 15.28 5.28
N SER A 140 6.11 16.25 5.76
CA SER A 140 6.55 17.61 6.04
C SER A 140 6.36 17.89 7.54
N GLY A 141 7.37 18.50 8.16
CA GLY A 141 7.34 18.95 9.56
C GLY A 141 6.68 20.30 9.76
#